data_AF-A0A1E2VA52-F1
#
_entry.id   AF-A0A1E2VA52-F1
#
_cell.length_a   1.000
_cell.length_b   1.000
_cell.length_c   1.000
_cell.angle_alpha   90.00
_cell.angle_beta   90.00
_cell.angle_gamma   90.00
#
_symmetry.space_group_name_H-M   'P 1'
#
loop_
_entity.id
_entity.type
_entity.pdbx_description
1 polymer ?
#
loop_
_entity_poly.entity_id
_entity_poly.type
_entity_poly.pdbx_seq_one_letter_code
_entity_poly.pdbx_strand_id
1 'polypeptide(L)'
;MSAENYVRLLEMVDGLRTQFRTPGGIVMLSGCKKGDMLALRFSAKPEGQVCHAHIEVTPTQLGALRIERLIGTSPLTEDDLPNPMSGQGVSSFLVNSLIATLQPVIDPDVVLGGRLGKPRRVDLEPLAARRNFWRRFGFDVEEGLSGRERVGAPIGQLYEVPTPLFNSASRPGLDLLHAHLMQGAS
;
A
#
# COMPACT_ATOMS: atom_id res chain seq x y z
N MET A 1 -11.88 10.64 15.15
CA MET A 1 -10.48 10.17 15.25
C MET A 1 -9.72 10.91 16.35
N SER A 2 -9.17 10.23 17.36
CA SER A 2 -8.08 10.85 18.14
C SER A 2 -6.79 10.68 17.33
N ALA A 3 -6.06 11.76 17.07
CA ALA A 3 -4.72 11.71 16.48
C ALA A 3 -3.81 10.71 17.23
N GLU A 4 -4.12 10.46 18.50
CA GLU A 4 -3.48 9.51 19.40
C GLU A 4 -3.51 8.05 18.88
N ASN A 5 -4.63 7.54 18.36
CA ASN A 5 -4.68 6.15 17.85
C ASN A 5 -3.75 5.95 16.66
N TYR A 6 -3.70 6.92 15.75
CA TYR A 6 -2.81 6.88 14.60
C TYR A 6 -1.33 7.01 15.03
N VAL A 7 -1.02 7.90 15.99
CA VAL A 7 0.35 8.02 16.53
C VAL A 7 0.80 6.72 17.20
N ARG A 8 -0.06 6.10 18.01
CA ARG A 8 0.23 4.80 18.64
C ARG A 8 0.44 3.70 17.60
N LEU A 9 -0.40 3.65 16.56
CA LEU A 9 -0.20 2.73 15.44
C LEU A 9 1.19 2.91 14.83
N LEU A 10 1.58 4.15 14.52
CA LEU A 10 2.90 4.45 13.95
C LEU A 10 4.03 3.91 14.83
N GLU A 11 3.93 4.08 16.14
CA GLU A 11 4.93 3.61 17.10
C GLU A 11 4.99 2.08 17.18
N MET A 12 3.85 1.40 17.07
CA MET A 12 3.79 -0.07 17.12
C MET A 12 4.34 -0.73 15.85
N VAL A 13 4.13 -0.12 14.69
CA VAL A 13 4.57 -0.69 13.40
C VAL A 13 5.96 -0.23 12.97
N ASP A 14 6.51 0.81 13.61
CA ASP A 14 7.86 1.29 13.28
C ASP A 14 8.92 0.25 13.60
N GLY A 15 9.77 -0.05 12.62
CA GLY A 15 10.82 -1.05 12.73
C GLY A 15 10.35 -2.51 12.65
N LEU A 16 9.03 -2.77 12.63
CA LEU A 16 8.50 -4.12 12.49
C LEU A 16 8.85 -4.71 11.12
N ARG A 17 9.24 -5.98 11.10
CA ARG A 17 9.56 -6.74 9.88
C ARG A 17 8.87 -8.09 9.91
N THR A 18 8.16 -8.40 8.83
CA THR A 18 7.52 -9.71 8.63
C THR A 18 8.03 -10.33 7.35
N GLN A 19 8.64 -11.51 7.48
CA GLN A 19 9.19 -12.28 6.37
C GLN A 19 8.25 -13.43 6.03
N PHE A 20 8.09 -13.71 4.74
CA PHE A 20 7.38 -14.91 4.28
C PHE A 20 7.96 -15.44 2.97
N ARG A 21 7.64 -16.70 2.67
CA ARG A 21 8.10 -17.39 1.46
C ARG A 21 7.07 -17.28 0.35
N THR A 22 7.56 -17.10 -0.87
CA THR A 22 6.82 -17.18 -2.13
C THR A 22 7.55 -18.16 -3.07
N PRO A 23 6.91 -18.67 -4.14
CA PRO A 23 7.61 -19.46 -5.15
C PRO A 23 8.82 -18.72 -5.74
N GLY A 24 8.72 -17.39 -5.89
CA GLY A 24 9.80 -16.53 -6.38
C GLY A 24 10.88 -16.19 -5.35
N GLY A 25 10.80 -16.66 -4.10
CA GLY A 25 11.81 -16.41 -3.07
C GLY A 25 11.26 -15.83 -1.78
N ILE A 26 12.16 -15.26 -0.98
CA ILE A 26 11.84 -14.62 0.30
C ILE A 26 11.43 -13.17 0.05
N VAL A 27 10.32 -12.80 0.67
CA VAL A 27 9.80 -11.43 0.65
C VAL A 27 9.67 -10.91 2.08
N MET A 28 9.78 -9.60 2.23
CA MET A 28 9.70 -8.90 3.49
C MET A 28 8.76 -7.71 3.37
N LEU A 29 7.83 -7.59 4.30
CA LEU A 29 7.07 -6.38 4.56
C LEU A 29 7.60 -5.72 5.83
N SER A 30 7.77 -4.42 5.83
CA SER A 30 8.18 -3.66 7.01
C SER A 30 7.40 -2.37 7.17
N GLY A 31 7.03 -2.04 8.40
CA GLY A 31 6.49 -0.74 8.78
C GLY A 31 7.63 0.21 9.16
N CYS A 32 7.47 1.49 8.81
CA CYS A 32 8.40 2.54 9.20
C CYS A 32 7.65 3.85 9.44
N LYS A 33 8.02 4.56 10.49
CA LYS A 33 7.55 5.91 10.81
C LYS A 33 8.55 6.93 10.29
N LYS A 34 8.07 7.94 9.56
CA LYS A 34 8.86 9.15 9.21
C LYS A 34 8.07 10.38 9.60
N GLY A 35 8.33 10.92 10.79
CA GLY A 35 7.49 11.96 11.38
C GLY A 35 6.10 11.40 11.69
N ASP A 36 5.07 11.96 11.07
CA ASP A 36 3.67 11.52 11.13
C ASP A 36 3.28 10.60 9.95
N MET A 37 4.23 10.21 9.10
CA MET A 37 3.97 9.34 7.96
C MET A 37 4.10 7.86 8.33
N LEU A 38 3.08 7.07 7.99
CA LEU A 38 3.17 5.61 7.90
C LEU A 38 3.76 5.24 6.54
N ALA A 39 4.87 4.50 6.54
CA ALA A 39 5.42 3.88 5.34
C ALA A 39 5.40 2.36 5.47
N LEU A 40 4.67 1.68 4.58
CA LEU A 40 4.77 0.24 4.41
C LEU A 40 5.70 -0.05 3.24
N ARG A 41 6.78 -0.79 3.51
CA ARG A 41 7.81 -1.12 2.53
C ARG A 41 7.80 -2.61 2.26
N PHE A 42 7.76 -2.94 0.99
CA PHE A 42 7.90 -4.29 0.48
C PHE A 42 9.28 -4.44 -0.16
N SER A 43 9.99 -5.51 0.19
CA SER A 43 11.27 -5.87 -0.40
C SER A 43 11.27 -7.34 -0.76
N ALA A 44 11.76 -7.66 -1.96
CA ALA A 44 11.88 -9.02 -2.45
C ALA A 44 13.18 -9.21 -3.22
N LYS A 45 13.68 -10.45 -3.28
CA LYS A 45 14.80 -10.82 -4.14
C LYS A 45 14.43 -11.97 -5.09
N PRO A 46 13.47 -11.76 -6.01
CA PRO A 46 13.17 -12.76 -7.03
C PRO A 46 14.37 -12.95 -7.96
N GLU A 47 14.76 -14.20 -8.18
CA GLU A 47 15.76 -14.59 -9.20
C GLU A 47 17.08 -13.79 -9.14
N GLY A 48 17.47 -13.33 -7.94
CA GLY A 48 18.71 -12.58 -7.72
C GLY A 48 18.57 -11.05 -7.82
N GLN A 49 17.47 -10.51 -8.32
CA GLN A 49 17.23 -9.06 -8.43
C GLN A 49 16.48 -8.54 -7.22
N VAL A 50 16.99 -7.48 -6.57
CA VAL A 50 16.28 -6.85 -5.45
C VAL A 50 15.23 -5.87 -5.98
N CYS A 51 13.99 -6.04 -5.51
CA CYS A 51 12.87 -5.18 -5.85
C CYS A 51 12.35 -4.52 -4.57
N HIS A 52 12.08 -3.22 -4.66
CA HIS A 52 11.46 -2.45 -3.59
C HIS A 52 10.17 -1.81 -4.07
N ALA A 53 9.15 -1.81 -3.22
CA ALA A 53 7.89 -1.12 -3.40
C ALA A 53 7.47 -0.50 -2.06
N HIS A 54 6.68 0.57 -2.08
CA HIS A 54 6.16 1.15 -0.85
C HIS A 54 4.88 1.94 -1.05
N ILE A 55 4.09 2.02 0.01
CA ILE A 55 2.97 2.94 0.15
C ILE A 55 3.20 3.82 1.38
N GLU A 56 2.95 5.12 1.20
CA GLU A 56 3.14 6.16 2.22
C GLU A 56 1.84 6.89 2.47
N VAL A 57 1.47 7.03 3.75
CA VAL A 57 0.23 7.66 4.20
C VAL A 57 0.52 8.66 5.30
N THR A 58 -0.10 9.83 5.25
CA THR A 58 0.00 10.89 6.27
C THR A 58 -1.38 11.31 6.76
N PRO A 59 -1.51 11.78 8.01
CA PRO A 59 -2.74 12.43 8.46
C PRO A 59 -2.84 13.83 7.84
N THR A 60 -4.08 14.23 7.55
CA THR A 60 -4.39 15.60 7.11
C THR A 60 -4.94 16.42 8.28
N GLN A 61 -4.88 17.75 8.17
CA GLN A 61 -5.47 18.66 9.15
C GLN A 61 -6.99 18.49 9.31
N LEU A 62 -7.66 17.90 8.31
CA LEU A 62 -9.11 17.65 8.30
C LEU A 62 -9.49 16.27 8.87
N GLY A 63 -8.53 15.54 9.46
CA GLY A 63 -8.77 14.22 10.05
C GLY A 63 -8.88 13.07 9.06
N ALA A 64 -8.66 13.30 7.76
CA ALA A 64 -8.52 12.26 6.75
C ALA A 64 -7.07 11.74 6.67
N LEU A 65 -6.87 10.54 6.12
CA LEU A 65 -5.56 9.98 5.78
C LEU A 65 -5.28 10.15 4.29
N ARG A 66 -4.10 10.68 3.95
CA ARG A 66 -3.66 10.93 2.59
C ARG A 66 -2.58 9.95 2.16
N ILE A 67 -2.86 9.19 1.10
CA ILE A 67 -1.86 8.43 0.35
C ILE A 67 -0.98 9.43 -0.40
N GLU A 68 0.24 9.63 0.08
CA GLU A 68 1.25 10.49 -0.55
C GLU A 68 1.83 9.82 -1.78
N ARG A 69 2.03 8.51 -1.68
CA ARG A 69 2.79 7.76 -2.66
C ARG A 69 2.42 6.29 -2.63
N LEU A 70 2.29 5.72 -3.82
CA LEU A 70 2.33 4.29 -4.06
C LEU A 70 3.35 4.06 -5.17
N ILE A 71 4.50 3.50 -4.80
CA ILE A 71 5.51 3.06 -5.74
C ILE A 71 5.44 1.54 -5.76
N GLY A 72 5.09 0.99 -6.93
CA GLY A 72 5.19 -0.44 -7.20
C GLY A 72 6.64 -0.89 -7.19
N THR A 73 6.91 -2.12 -7.62
CA THR A 73 8.29 -2.58 -7.75
C THR A 73 9.07 -1.67 -8.70
N SER A 74 10.19 -1.12 -8.27
CA SER A 74 11.15 -0.52 -9.18
C SER A 74 12.39 -1.43 -9.23
N PRO A 75 12.93 -1.77 -10.42
CA PRO A 75 14.29 -2.27 -10.49
C PRO A 75 15.24 -1.20 -9.91
N LEU A 76 16.33 -1.60 -9.27
CA LEU A 76 17.36 -0.69 -8.72
C LEU A 76 18.12 0.10 -9.80
N THR A 77 17.87 -0.17 -11.07
CA THR A 77 18.47 0.53 -12.22
C THR A 77 17.51 1.63 -12.70
N GLU A 78 18.00 2.87 -12.79
CA GLU A 78 17.27 4.09 -13.18
C GLU A 78 16.84 4.12 -14.67
N ASP A 79 16.85 2.99 -15.36
CA ASP A 79 16.49 2.95 -16.78
C ASP A 79 14.97 2.95 -16.95
N ASP A 80 14.51 3.65 -17.99
CA ASP A 80 13.14 3.72 -18.54
C ASP A 80 12.57 2.36 -18.99
N LEU A 81 13.10 1.25 -18.47
CA LEU A 81 12.65 -0.10 -18.74
C LEU A 81 11.33 -0.38 -17.99
N PRO A 82 10.38 -1.09 -18.64
CA PRO A 82 9.19 -1.55 -17.96
C PRO A 82 9.58 -2.34 -16.72
N ASN A 83 9.02 -1.95 -15.59
CA ASN A 83 9.20 -2.66 -14.33
C ASN A 83 8.89 -4.15 -14.54
N PRO A 84 9.91 -5.05 -14.46
CA PRO A 84 9.75 -6.46 -14.79
C PRO A 84 8.78 -7.17 -13.84
N MET A 85 8.51 -6.56 -12.69
CA MET A 85 7.61 -7.07 -11.66
C MET A 85 6.24 -6.37 -11.67
N SER A 86 5.95 -5.56 -12.70
CA SER A 86 4.61 -5.05 -12.95
C SER A 86 3.63 -6.20 -13.14
N GLY A 87 2.43 -6.10 -12.56
CA GLY A 87 1.42 -7.16 -12.61
C GLY A 87 1.63 -8.32 -11.62
N GLN A 88 2.71 -8.33 -10.84
CA GLN A 88 3.02 -9.42 -9.87
C GLN A 88 2.30 -9.26 -8.51
N GLY A 89 1.22 -8.49 -8.46
CA GLY A 89 0.38 -8.30 -7.27
C GLY A 89 0.98 -7.47 -6.13
N VAL A 90 2.20 -6.93 -6.27
CA VAL A 90 2.89 -6.20 -5.19
C VAL A 90 2.14 -4.95 -4.74
N SER A 91 1.66 -4.13 -5.68
CA SER A 91 0.87 -2.93 -5.35
C SER A 91 -0.42 -3.30 -4.61
N SER A 92 -1.09 -4.37 -5.04
CA SER A 92 -2.30 -4.84 -4.37
C SER A 92 -2.02 -5.38 -2.97
N PHE A 93 -0.92 -6.12 -2.82
CA PHE A 93 -0.47 -6.61 -1.52
C PHE A 93 -0.17 -5.46 -0.54
N LEU A 94 0.46 -4.37 -1.01
CA LEU A 94 0.68 -3.17 -0.21
C LEU A 94 -0.62 -2.49 0.21
N VAL A 95 -1.59 -2.34 -0.71
CA VAL A 95 -2.90 -1.75 -0.39
C VAL A 95 -3.67 -2.64 0.59
N ASN A 96 -3.70 -3.95 0.40
CA ASN A 96 -4.32 -4.86 1.37
C ASN A 96 -3.67 -4.76 2.75
N SER A 97 -2.33 -4.75 2.80
CA SER A 97 -1.60 -4.67 4.07
C SER A 97 -1.87 -3.34 4.77
N LEU A 98 -2.02 -2.26 4.01
CA LEU A 98 -2.45 -0.97 4.53
C LEU A 98 -3.86 -1.03 5.12
N ILE A 99 -4.82 -1.58 4.39
CA ILE A 99 -6.21 -1.74 4.84
C ILE A 99 -6.25 -2.57 6.12
N ALA A 100 -5.64 -3.76 6.11
CA ALA A 100 -5.59 -4.68 7.24
C ALA A 100 -4.94 -4.06 8.48
N THR A 101 -3.91 -3.23 8.30
CA THR A 101 -3.22 -2.55 9.41
C THR A 101 -4.01 -1.34 9.95
N LEU A 102 -4.75 -0.61 9.10
CA LEU A 102 -5.47 0.60 9.50
C LEU A 102 -6.88 0.32 10.05
N GLN A 103 -7.65 -0.55 9.40
CA GLN A 103 -9.06 -0.79 9.74
C GLN A 103 -9.33 -1.13 11.22
N PRO A 104 -8.48 -1.91 11.92
CA PRO A 104 -8.75 -2.26 13.31
C PRO A 104 -8.60 -1.09 14.31
N VAL A 105 -7.91 -0.01 13.93
CA VAL A 105 -7.53 1.06 14.87
C VAL A 105 -7.99 2.45 14.47
N ILE A 106 -8.30 2.63 13.19
CA ILE A 106 -8.81 3.90 12.67
C ILE A 106 -10.34 3.83 12.62
N ASP A 107 -10.95 4.94 13.02
CA ASP A 107 -12.40 5.14 12.94
C ASP A 107 -12.90 4.88 11.50
N PRO A 108 -13.92 4.04 11.29
CA PRO A 108 -14.36 3.60 9.98
C PRO A 108 -14.79 4.74 9.05
N ASP A 109 -15.19 5.89 9.60
CA ASP A 109 -15.61 7.07 8.81
C ASP A 109 -14.43 7.92 8.33
N VAL A 110 -13.21 7.66 8.80
CA VAL A 110 -12.01 8.36 8.33
C VAL A 110 -11.76 8.02 6.87
N VAL A 111 -11.70 9.04 6.03
CA VAL A 111 -11.40 8.88 4.60
C VAL A 111 -9.93 8.59 4.41
N LEU A 112 -9.62 7.49 3.73
CA LEU A 112 -8.31 7.24 3.13
C LEU A 112 -8.37 7.60 1.65
N GLY A 113 -7.47 8.46 1.18
CA GLY A 113 -7.50 8.90 -0.22
C GLY A 113 -6.23 9.59 -0.68
N GLY A 114 -6.18 9.97 -1.95
CA GLY A 114 -4.99 10.57 -2.54
C GLY A 114 -5.25 11.17 -3.90
N ARG A 115 -4.18 11.63 -4.55
CA ARG A 115 -4.22 12.11 -5.94
C ARG A 115 -3.52 11.11 -6.83
N LEU A 116 -4.17 10.74 -7.93
CA LEU A 116 -3.49 9.97 -8.98
C LEU A 116 -2.65 10.94 -9.81
N GLY A 117 -1.35 10.66 -9.91
CA GLY A 117 -0.46 11.41 -10.80
C GLY A 117 -0.92 11.31 -12.25
N LYS A 118 -0.53 12.27 -13.10
CA LYS A 118 -0.76 12.16 -14.55
C LYS A 118 -0.08 10.88 -15.08
N PRO A 119 -0.69 10.14 -16.01
CA PRO A 119 -0.04 8.98 -16.60
C PRO A 119 1.31 9.38 -17.20
N ARG A 120 2.36 8.59 -16.94
CA ARG A 120 3.70 8.88 -17.47
C ARG A 120 3.75 8.71 -19.00
N ARG A 121 3.01 7.73 -19.53
CA ARG A 121 2.74 7.54 -20.97
C ARG A 121 1.34 6.94 -21.12
N VAL A 122 0.49 7.54 -21.94
CA VAL A 122 -0.91 7.12 -22.14
C VAL A 122 -0.99 5.71 -22.75
N ASP A 123 0.01 5.35 -23.54
CA ASP A 123 0.04 4.09 -24.31
C ASP A 123 0.45 2.87 -23.46
N LEU A 124 1.16 3.09 -22.35
CA LEU A 124 1.68 2.01 -21.49
C LEU A 124 0.78 1.71 -20.28
N GLU A 125 -0.06 2.67 -19.88
CA GLU A 125 -0.90 2.52 -18.69
C GLU A 125 -2.24 3.22 -18.93
N PRO A 126 -3.25 2.53 -19.50
CA PRO A 126 -4.55 3.11 -19.76
C PRO A 126 -5.14 3.70 -18.48
N LEU A 127 -5.66 4.93 -18.55
CA LEU A 127 -6.32 5.59 -17.41
C LEU A 127 -7.38 4.68 -16.77
N ALA A 128 -8.12 3.92 -17.57
CA ALA A 128 -9.09 2.94 -17.11
C ALA A 128 -8.49 1.85 -16.20
N ALA A 129 -7.30 1.32 -16.51
CA ALA A 129 -6.63 0.31 -15.70
C ALA A 129 -6.23 0.87 -14.32
N ARG A 130 -5.78 2.14 -14.27
CA ARG A 130 -5.43 2.81 -13.02
C ARG A 130 -6.66 3.08 -12.16
N ARG A 131 -7.76 3.55 -12.74
CA ARG A 131 -9.05 3.73 -12.04
C ARG A 131 -9.55 2.39 -11.50
N ASN A 132 -9.52 1.36 -12.33
CA ASN A 132 -9.98 0.02 -11.97
C ASN A 132 -9.10 -0.59 -10.86
N PHE A 133 -7.80 -0.30 -10.83
CA PHE A 133 -6.94 -0.72 -9.72
C PHE A 133 -7.48 -0.23 -8.37
N TRP A 134 -7.80 1.05 -8.23
CA TRP A 134 -8.29 1.62 -6.97
C TRP A 134 -9.73 1.17 -6.65
N ARG A 135 -10.62 1.18 -7.65
CA ARG A 135 -12.03 0.75 -7.46
C ARG A 135 -12.15 -0.67 -6.94
N ARG A 136 -11.21 -1.55 -7.26
CA ARG A 136 -11.20 -2.93 -6.77
C ARG A 136 -11.11 -3.03 -5.24
N PHE A 137 -10.58 -2.03 -4.55
CA PHE A 137 -10.51 -2.01 -3.08
C PHE A 137 -11.64 -1.20 -2.44
N GLY A 138 -12.60 -0.71 -3.23
CA GLY A 138 -13.71 0.12 -2.75
C GLY A 138 -13.46 1.63 -2.79
N PHE A 139 -12.37 2.11 -3.39
CA PHE A 139 -12.16 3.56 -3.55
C PHE A 139 -13.09 4.14 -4.63
N ASP A 140 -13.69 5.29 -4.32
CA ASP A 140 -14.28 6.14 -5.33
C ASP A 140 -13.19 6.86 -6.10
N VAL A 141 -13.42 7.08 -7.39
CA VAL A 141 -12.49 7.80 -8.28
C VAL A 141 -13.22 8.96 -8.92
N GLU A 142 -12.89 10.16 -8.47
CA GLU A 142 -13.45 11.41 -8.98
C GLU A 142 -12.52 12.04 -10.01
N GLU A 143 -13.07 12.35 -11.18
CA GLU A 143 -12.37 13.12 -12.20
C GLU A 143 -12.32 14.60 -11.76
N GLY A 144 -11.12 15.07 -11.40
CA GLY A 144 -10.90 16.48 -11.08
C GLY A 144 -10.60 17.32 -12.32
N LEU A 145 -10.72 18.64 -12.15
CA LEU A 145 -10.29 19.63 -13.15
C LEU A 145 -8.79 19.45 -13.48
N SER A 146 -8.42 19.63 -14.75
CA SER A 146 -7.03 19.59 -15.26
C SER A 146 -6.35 18.20 -15.28
N GLY A 147 -7.14 17.12 -15.33
CA GLY A 147 -6.62 15.75 -15.49
C GLY A 147 -5.93 15.21 -14.23
N ARG A 148 -6.31 15.74 -13.06
CA ARG A 148 -5.88 15.23 -11.75
C ARG A 148 -7.04 14.49 -11.12
N GLU A 149 -6.93 13.17 -11.03
CA GLU A 149 -7.96 12.34 -10.43
C GLU A 149 -7.74 12.24 -8.92
N ARG A 150 -8.83 12.22 -8.17
CA ARG A 150 -8.83 11.96 -6.74
C ARG A 150 -9.36 10.57 -6.50
N VAL A 151 -8.76 9.89 -5.54
CA VAL A 151 -9.30 8.65 -5.00
C VAL A 151 -9.58 8.83 -3.53
N GLY A 152 -10.67 8.24 -3.04
CA GLY A 152 -11.01 8.30 -1.63
C GLY A 152 -12.17 7.38 -1.30
N ALA A 153 -12.17 6.85 -0.08
CA ALA A 153 -13.32 6.22 0.55
C ALA A 153 -13.13 6.18 2.07
N PRO A 154 -14.21 6.12 2.86
CA PRO A 154 -14.13 5.79 4.28
C PRO A 154 -13.42 4.44 4.47
N ILE A 155 -12.50 4.36 5.42
CA ILE A 155 -11.69 3.16 5.67
C ILE A 155 -12.58 1.94 5.97
N GLY A 156 -13.71 2.13 6.66
CA GLY A 156 -14.66 1.06 6.95
C GLY A 156 -15.39 0.49 5.71
N GLN A 157 -15.32 1.16 4.56
CA GLN A 157 -15.90 0.70 3.29
C GLN A 157 -14.87 0.04 2.37
N LEU A 158 -13.58 0.18 2.68
CA LEU A 158 -12.52 -0.49 1.94
C LEU A 158 -12.52 -1.99 2.22
N TYR A 159 -12.09 -2.77 1.23
CA TYR A 159 -11.97 -4.22 1.39
C TYR A 159 -10.70 -4.74 0.73
N GLU A 160 -10.14 -5.79 1.33
CA GLU A 160 -8.98 -6.47 0.77
C GLU A 160 -9.37 -7.26 -0.48
N VAL A 161 -8.47 -7.26 -1.47
CA VAL A 161 -8.64 -7.99 -2.72
C VAL A 161 -7.66 -9.14 -2.75
N PRO A 162 -8.12 -10.41 -2.80
CA PRO A 162 -7.21 -11.55 -2.96
C PRO A 162 -6.33 -11.35 -4.20
N THR A 163 -5.02 -11.32 -3.99
CA THR A 163 -4.07 -11.12 -5.10
C THR A 163 -2.92 -12.12 -5.05
N PRO A 164 -2.54 -12.70 -6.20
CA PRO A 164 -1.34 -13.52 -6.28
C PRO A 164 -0.11 -12.61 -6.19
N LEU A 165 0.82 -12.95 -5.30
CA LEU A 165 2.11 -12.28 -5.18
C LEU A 165 3.18 -13.16 -5.84
N PHE A 166 3.88 -12.70 -6.87
CA PHE A 166 4.91 -13.50 -7.57
C PHE A 166 4.46 -14.91 -7.97
N ASN A 167 3.34 -15.01 -8.68
CA ASN A 167 2.72 -16.28 -9.11
C ASN A 167 2.38 -17.26 -7.97
N SER A 168 2.32 -16.79 -6.72
CA SER A 168 1.84 -17.58 -5.59
C SER A 168 0.31 -17.71 -5.58
N ALA A 169 -0.19 -18.59 -4.70
CA ALA A 169 -1.60 -18.61 -4.35
C ALA A 169 -2.06 -17.22 -3.86
N SER A 170 -3.27 -16.84 -4.27
CA SER A 170 -3.84 -15.55 -3.87
C SER A 170 -3.96 -15.47 -2.35
N ARG A 171 -3.55 -14.33 -1.80
CA ARG A 171 -3.60 -14.08 -0.36
C ARG A 171 -4.02 -12.65 -0.04
N PRO A 172 -4.63 -12.41 1.13
CA PRO A 172 -4.82 -11.07 1.67
C PRO A 172 -3.46 -10.45 2.03
N GLY A 173 -3.48 -9.17 2.39
CA GLY A 173 -2.32 -8.45 2.88
C GLY A 173 -1.87 -8.98 4.24
N LEU A 174 -0.91 -8.30 4.85
CA LEU A 174 -0.51 -8.59 6.23
C LEU A 174 -0.95 -7.45 7.15
N ASP A 175 -1.63 -7.83 8.22
CA ASP A 175 -1.87 -6.97 9.37
C ASP A 175 -0.59 -6.90 10.22
N LEU A 176 0.13 -5.78 10.08
CA LEU A 176 1.35 -5.54 10.85
C LEU A 176 1.08 -5.27 12.32
N LEU A 177 -0.09 -4.73 12.66
CA LEU A 177 -0.46 -4.51 14.05
C LEU A 177 -0.70 -5.85 14.76
N HIS A 178 -1.45 -6.76 14.14
CA HIS A 178 -1.62 -8.10 14.66
C HIS A 178 -0.30 -8.85 14.78
N ALA A 179 0.58 -8.74 13.77
CA ALA A 179 1.91 -9.34 13.83
C ALA A 179 2.75 -8.81 15.00
N HIS A 180 2.68 -7.50 15.30
CA HIS A 180 3.32 -6.92 16.47
C HIS A 180 2.76 -7.50 17.79
N LEU A 181 1.43 -7.53 17.94
CA LEU A 181 0.77 -8.02 19.14
C LEU A 181 1.08 -9.49 19.45
N MET A 182 1.18 -10.32 18.41
CA MET A 182 1.52 -11.74 18.55
C MET A 182 3.00 -11.98 18.88
N GLN A 183 3.90 -11.11 18.41
CA GLN A 183 5.34 -11.19 18.73
C GLN A 183 5.66 -10.72 20.15
N GLY A 184 4.83 -9.85 20.74
CA GLY A 184 4.97 -9.42 22.14
C GLY A 184 4.43 -10.41 23.18
N ALA A 185 3.82 -11.52 22.75
CA ALA A 185 3.18 -12.52 23.62
C ALA A 185 4.10 -13.71 23.99
N SER A 186 5.41 -13.59 23.74
CA SER A 186 6.42 -14.63 24.03
C SER A 186 7.37 -14.23 25.14
#